data_AF-A0A7D5S7Y0-F1
#
_entry.id   AF-A0A7D5S7Y0-F1
#
_cell.length_a   1.000
_cell.length_b   1.000
_cell.length_c   1.000
_cell.angle_alpha   90.00
_cell.angle_beta   90.00
_cell.angle_gamma   90.00
#
_symmetry.space_group_name_H-M   'P 1'
#
loop_
_entity.id
_entity.type
_entity.pdbx_description
1 polymer ?
#
loop_
_entity_poly.entity_id
_entity_poly.type
_entity_poly.pdbx_seq_one_letter_code
_entity_poly.pdbx_strand_id
1 'polypeptide(L)'
;MNVSGTGNVHTSYSAKSTINGNFSMNRTGAGYTALCSNAASISGNFSYTKNVAGSTDIGTLSSKTSIGGTITLNVTHDLNSTFVLHRVQNLTNGGSISINSVKGFNLQQDSLLVTALGITNYGGGEYAYLYNNQITGNVSITTDPSYGGGYATYIRNNTVTRNTVFNVDGSNNFLKAILWAIPTMAT
;
A
#
# COMPACT_ATOMS: atom_id res chain seq x y z
N MET A 1 0.65 -6.69 17.88
CA MET A 1 1.90 -7.47 17.75
C MET A 1 3.07 -6.49 17.70
N ASN A 2 4.10 -6.70 18.52
CA ASN A 2 5.31 -5.87 18.52
C ASN A 2 6.50 -6.76 18.12
N VAL A 3 7.27 -6.34 17.11
CA VAL A 3 8.41 -7.11 16.58
C VAL A 3 9.66 -6.25 16.53
N SER A 4 10.62 -6.57 17.39
CA SER A 4 11.93 -5.89 17.45
C SER A 4 13.07 -6.71 16.84
N GLY A 5 12.87 -7.99 16.57
CA GLY A 5 13.88 -8.88 16.00
C GLY A 5 14.00 -8.75 14.47
N THR A 6 15.04 -9.38 13.91
CA THR A 6 15.31 -9.32 12.48
C THR A 6 14.66 -10.43 11.65
N GLY A 7 14.10 -11.44 12.31
CA GLY A 7 13.46 -12.57 11.64
C GLY A 7 12.27 -12.16 10.76
N ASN A 8 11.99 -13.01 9.78
CA ASN A 8 10.81 -12.90 8.93
C ASN A 8 9.55 -13.08 9.78
N VAL A 9 8.55 -12.25 9.53
CA VAL A 9 7.24 -12.35 10.19
C VAL A 9 6.18 -12.63 9.16
N HIS A 10 5.36 -13.63 9.43
CA HIS A 10 4.23 -14.00 8.59
C HIS A 10 2.96 -14.07 9.45
N THR A 11 1.85 -13.50 8.97
CA THR A 11 0.51 -13.75 9.53
C THR A 11 -0.42 -14.31 8.47
N SER A 12 -1.37 -15.15 8.88
CA SER A 12 -2.19 -15.96 7.96
C SER A 12 -1.34 -16.74 6.94
N TYR A 13 -0.23 -17.34 7.36
CA TYR A 13 0.77 -17.91 6.44
C TYR A 13 0.22 -19.03 5.56
N SER A 14 -0.49 -20.01 6.15
CA SER A 14 -1.01 -21.18 5.44
C SER A 14 -2.52 -21.23 5.35
N ALA A 15 -3.22 -20.36 6.08
CA ALA A 15 -4.68 -20.32 6.11
C ALA A 15 -5.18 -18.91 6.41
N LYS A 16 -6.41 -18.63 5.96
CA LYS A 16 -7.11 -17.38 6.27
C LYS A 16 -7.35 -17.28 7.78
N SER A 17 -7.01 -16.14 8.37
CA SER A 17 -7.29 -15.86 9.79
C SER A 17 -8.61 -15.12 9.98
N THR A 18 -9.25 -15.32 11.13
CA THR A 18 -10.35 -14.49 11.63
C THR A 18 -9.89 -13.77 12.88
N ILE A 19 -9.96 -12.43 12.89
CA ILE A 19 -9.53 -11.58 13.99
C ILE A 19 -10.74 -10.76 14.46
N ASN A 20 -11.29 -11.14 15.61
CA ASN A 20 -12.44 -10.47 16.22
C ASN A 20 -11.98 -9.27 17.05
N GLY A 21 -11.67 -8.17 16.38
CA GLY A 21 -11.24 -6.92 16.98
C GLY A 21 -10.23 -6.20 16.09
N ASN A 22 -9.47 -5.30 16.72
CA ASN A 22 -8.40 -4.58 16.03
C ASN A 22 -7.19 -5.49 15.81
N PHE A 23 -6.56 -5.37 14.63
CA PHE A 23 -5.25 -5.95 14.37
C PHE A 23 -4.22 -4.83 14.25
N SER A 24 -3.26 -4.79 15.17
CA SER A 24 -2.15 -3.84 15.13
C SER A 24 -0.80 -4.57 15.06
N MET A 25 0.10 -4.08 14.23
CA MET A 25 1.46 -4.57 14.13
C MET A 25 2.44 -3.40 14.12
N ASN A 26 3.41 -3.40 15.04
CA ASN A 26 4.49 -2.45 15.10
C ASN A 26 5.83 -3.19 14.98
N ARG A 27 6.64 -2.83 13.99
CA ARG A 27 7.96 -3.43 13.78
C ARG A 27 9.08 -2.39 13.87
N THR A 28 10.02 -2.66 14.76
CA THR A 28 11.18 -1.81 15.05
C THR A 28 12.52 -2.48 14.73
N GLY A 29 12.54 -3.78 14.42
CA GLY A 29 13.73 -4.48 13.91
C GLY A 29 13.70 -4.63 12.39
N ALA A 30 14.83 -4.42 11.70
CA ALA A 30 14.92 -4.60 10.25
C ALA A 30 14.55 -6.04 9.84
N GLY A 31 13.79 -6.25 8.77
CA GLY A 31 13.53 -7.59 8.23
C GLY A 31 12.17 -7.73 7.56
N TYR A 32 11.98 -8.83 6.85
CA TYR A 32 10.80 -9.04 6.02
C TYR A 32 9.53 -9.23 6.84
N THR A 33 8.40 -8.73 6.31
CA THR A 33 7.10 -8.84 6.95
C THR A 33 6.03 -9.13 5.91
N ALA A 34 5.37 -10.28 6.03
CA ALA A 34 4.18 -10.64 5.28
C ALA A 34 2.97 -10.66 6.21
N LEU A 35 2.00 -9.80 5.98
CA LEU A 35 0.76 -9.77 6.76
C LEU A 35 -0.39 -10.29 5.90
N CYS A 36 -1.26 -11.10 6.51
CA CYS A 36 -2.45 -11.62 5.84
C CYS A 36 -2.12 -12.42 4.56
N SER A 37 -1.06 -13.24 4.58
CA SER A 37 -0.52 -13.94 3.38
C SER A 37 -1.55 -14.81 2.66
N ASN A 38 -2.43 -15.49 3.40
CA ASN A 38 -3.59 -16.22 2.87
C ASN A 38 -4.92 -15.53 3.23
N ALA A 39 -4.88 -14.20 3.25
CA ALA A 39 -5.95 -13.29 3.65
C ALA A 39 -6.32 -13.30 5.15
N ALA A 40 -7.16 -12.34 5.54
CA ALA A 40 -7.77 -12.29 6.87
C ALA A 40 -9.19 -11.68 6.82
N SER A 41 -10.00 -12.02 7.81
CA SER A 41 -11.21 -11.28 8.17
C SER A 41 -10.97 -10.59 9.51
N ILE A 42 -10.88 -9.27 9.53
CA ILE A 42 -10.63 -8.44 10.72
C ILE A 42 -11.90 -7.65 11.00
N SER A 43 -12.53 -7.81 12.16
CA SER A 43 -13.80 -7.11 12.44
C SER A 43 -13.60 -5.64 12.87
N GLY A 44 -12.44 -5.30 13.43
CA GLY A 44 -12.08 -3.94 13.83
C GLY A 44 -11.14 -3.24 12.84
N ASN A 45 -10.35 -2.30 13.36
CA ASN A 45 -9.35 -1.54 12.60
C ASN A 45 -8.09 -2.38 12.33
N PHE A 46 -7.45 -2.12 11.19
CA PHE A 46 -6.11 -2.62 10.89
C PHE A 46 -5.08 -1.49 10.93
N SER A 47 -4.01 -1.68 11.69
CA SER A 47 -2.89 -0.73 11.75
C SER A 47 -1.54 -1.42 11.62
N TYR A 48 -0.64 -0.81 10.86
CA TYR A 48 0.72 -1.29 10.68
C TYR A 48 1.71 -0.12 10.69
N THR A 49 2.74 -0.23 11.52
CA THR A 49 3.86 0.71 11.55
C THR A 49 5.17 -0.05 11.39
N LYS A 50 5.99 0.37 10.43
CA LYS A 50 7.35 -0.14 10.24
C LYS A 50 8.22 0.96 9.67
N ASN A 51 9.17 1.43 10.46
CA ASN A 51 10.12 2.47 10.06
C ASN A 51 11.55 1.94 10.07
N VAL A 52 11.73 0.76 9.47
CA VAL A 52 12.98 0.01 9.39
C VAL A 52 13.03 -0.78 8.09
N ALA A 53 14.23 -1.14 7.67
CA ALA A 53 14.50 -1.90 6.45
C ALA A 53 13.78 -3.26 6.38
N GLY A 54 13.70 -3.81 5.17
CA GLY A 54 13.10 -5.09 4.83
C GLY A 54 11.72 -4.94 4.21
N SER A 55 11.42 -5.70 3.15
CA SER A 55 10.17 -5.57 2.40
C SER A 55 8.92 -5.85 3.26
N THR A 56 7.81 -5.31 2.80
CA THR A 56 6.47 -5.54 3.36
C THR A 56 5.55 -6.07 2.28
N ASP A 57 4.89 -7.20 2.57
CA ASP A 57 3.78 -7.71 1.77
C ASP A 57 2.51 -7.79 2.61
N ILE A 58 1.40 -7.23 2.12
CA ILE A 58 0.12 -7.26 2.82
C ILE A 58 -0.95 -7.83 1.89
N GLY A 59 -1.56 -8.94 2.28
CA GLY A 59 -2.59 -9.61 1.51
C GLY A 59 -2.03 -10.49 0.39
N THR A 60 -2.90 -10.86 -0.54
CA THR A 60 -2.59 -11.74 -1.67
C THR A 60 -3.64 -11.56 -2.77
N LEU A 61 -3.25 -11.74 -4.03
CA LEU A 61 -4.19 -11.62 -5.15
C LEU A 61 -5.22 -12.76 -5.18
N SER A 62 -4.88 -13.92 -4.62
CA SER A 62 -5.76 -15.10 -4.69
C SER A 62 -6.98 -15.01 -3.80
N SER A 63 -6.93 -14.22 -2.72
CA SER A 63 -7.96 -14.17 -1.68
C SER A 63 -8.07 -12.79 -1.05
N LYS A 64 -9.31 -12.35 -0.78
CA LYS A 64 -9.59 -11.02 -0.23
C LYS A 64 -9.34 -10.96 1.27
N THR A 65 -8.55 -9.96 1.70
CA THR A 65 -8.50 -9.52 3.11
C THR A 65 -9.59 -8.49 3.36
N SER A 66 -10.43 -8.70 4.37
CA SER A 66 -11.52 -7.80 4.73
C SER A 66 -11.32 -7.21 6.12
N ILE A 67 -11.41 -5.88 6.22
CA ILE A 67 -11.25 -5.09 7.44
C ILE A 67 -12.57 -4.37 7.69
N GLY A 68 -13.24 -4.66 8.80
CA GLY A 68 -14.52 -4.02 9.17
C GLY A 68 -14.35 -2.54 9.52
N GLY A 69 -13.24 -2.19 10.16
CA GLY A 69 -12.89 -0.83 10.54
C GLY A 69 -12.10 -0.07 9.48
N THR A 70 -11.28 0.87 9.93
CA THR A 70 -10.36 1.65 9.10
C THR A 70 -9.05 0.90 8.87
N ILE A 71 -8.28 1.34 7.86
CA ILE A 71 -6.90 0.90 7.62
C ILE A 71 -5.94 2.08 7.83
N THR A 72 -4.88 1.88 8.62
CA THR A 72 -3.81 2.87 8.83
C THR A 72 -2.43 2.25 8.69
N LEU A 73 -1.68 2.66 7.66
CA LEU A 73 -0.34 2.16 7.38
C LEU A 73 0.66 3.31 7.44
N ASN A 74 1.74 3.14 8.20
CA ASN A 74 2.87 4.06 8.22
C ASN A 74 4.17 3.27 8.04
N VAL A 75 4.66 3.26 6.80
CA VAL A 75 5.77 2.41 6.38
C VAL A 75 6.88 3.26 5.80
N THR A 76 8.07 3.17 6.38
CA THR A 76 9.31 3.72 5.83
C THR A 76 10.32 2.59 5.62
N HIS A 77 10.87 2.54 4.41
CA HIS A 77 11.91 1.58 3.98
C HIS A 77 13.23 2.31 3.67
N ASP A 78 14.14 1.62 2.97
CA ASP A 78 15.54 2.00 2.73
C ASP A 78 15.91 2.09 1.24
N LEU A 79 14.92 2.30 0.35
CA LEU A 79 15.03 2.26 -1.11
C LEU A 79 15.48 0.92 -1.71
N ASN A 80 15.83 -0.07 -0.88
CA ASN A 80 16.17 -1.42 -1.30
C ASN A 80 15.02 -2.41 -1.02
N SER A 81 14.04 -2.01 -0.23
CA SER A 81 12.89 -2.81 0.16
C SER A 81 11.63 -2.44 -0.62
N THR A 82 10.84 -3.43 -0.99
CA THR A 82 9.57 -3.28 -1.73
C THR A 82 8.38 -3.19 -0.78
N PHE A 83 7.29 -2.61 -1.29
CA PHE A 83 6.00 -2.59 -0.60
C PHE A 83 4.90 -3.20 -1.47
N VAL A 84 4.13 -4.14 -0.94
CA VAL A 84 3.03 -4.80 -1.63
C VAL A 84 1.75 -4.70 -0.79
N LEU A 85 0.64 -4.37 -1.45
CA LEU A 85 -0.71 -4.43 -0.91
C LEU A 85 -1.62 -5.08 -1.96
N HIS A 86 -2.17 -6.24 -1.67
CA HIS A 86 -2.98 -6.98 -2.63
C HIS A 86 -4.33 -7.37 -2.05
N ARG A 87 -5.39 -6.99 -2.77
CA ARG A 87 -6.77 -7.40 -2.57
C ARG A 87 -7.27 -7.18 -1.14
N VAL A 88 -6.96 -6.01 -0.60
CA VAL A 88 -7.38 -5.54 0.72
C VAL A 88 -8.60 -4.64 0.58
N GLN A 89 -9.60 -4.87 1.43
CA GLN A 89 -10.81 -4.05 1.52
C GLN A 89 -11.02 -3.58 2.96
N ASN A 90 -11.28 -2.29 3.17
CA ASN A 90 -11.82 -1.77 4.42
C ASN A 90 -13.26 -1.25 4.24
N LEU A 91 -14.08 -1.39 5.28
CA LEU A 91 -15.52 -1.08 5.24
C LEU A 91 -15.89 0.24 5.92
N THR A 92 -14.98 0.80 6.71
CA THR A 92 -15.17 2.12 7.33
C THR A 92 -14.23 3.13 6.69
N ASN A 93 -14.78 4.26 6.22
CA ASN A 93 -13.99 5.36 5.68
C ASN A 93 -13.14 6.04 6.77
N GLY A 94 -11.91 6.40 6.42
CA GLY A 94 -10.96 7.06 7.32
C GLY A 94 -9.62 6.34 7.35
N GLY A 95 -8.74 6.72 8.28
CA GLY A 95 -7.36 6.24 8.28
C GLY A 95 -6.57 6.73 7.06
N SER A 96 -5.33 6.28 6.96
CA SER A 96 -4.41 6.72 5.91
C SER A 96 -3.36 5.67 5.58
N ILE A 97 -2.82 5.72 4.37
CA ILE A 97 -1.70 4.89 3.94
C ILE A 97 -0.56 5.83 3.59
N SER A 98 0.55 5.73 4.32
CA SER A 98 1.79 6.47 4.09
C SER A 98 2.92 5.48 3.88
N ILE A 99 3.53 5.52 2.71
CA ILE A 99 4.63 4.66 2.29
C ILE A 99 5.78 5.56 1.84
N ASN A 100 6.97 5.40 2.41
CA ASN A 100 8.12 6.24 2.13
C ASN A 100 9.38 5.42 1.86
N SER A 101 10.22 5.92 0.96
CA SER A 101 11.57 5.39 0.70
C SER A 101 11.56 3.91 0.30
N VAL A 102 10.74 3.54 -0.68
CA VAL A 102 10.62 2.15 -1.18
C VAL A 102 11.32 1.97 -2.52
N LYS A 103 11.86 0.77 -2.77
CA LYS A 103 12.47 0.38 -4.05
C LYS A 103 11.45 0.41 -5.19
N GLY A 104 10.25 -0.08 -4.89
CA GLY A 104 9.09 -0.12 -5.77
C GLY A 104 7.87 -0.52 -4.94
N PHE A 105 6.68 -0.28 -5.51
CA PHE A 105 5.42 -0.59 -4.86
C PHE A 105 4.51 -1.41 -5.78
N ASN A 106 3.65 -2.23 -5.19
CA ASN A 106 2.72 -3.05 -5.93
C ASN A 106 1.36 -3.10 -5.21
N LEU A 107 0.46 -2.21 -5.60
CA LEU A 107 -0.89 -2.07 -5.05
C LEU A 107 -1.89 -2.57 -6.09
N GLN A 108 -2.60 -3.66 -5.81
CA GLN A 108 -3.53 -4.25 -6.78
C GLN A 108 -4.81 -4.82 -6.19
N GLN A 109 -5.92 -4.58 -6.91
CA GLN A 109 -7.25 -5.12 -6.60
C GLN A 109 -7.80 -4.70 -5.24
N ASP A 110 -7.31 -3.58 -4.70
CA ASP A 110 -7.71 -3.06 -3.40
C ASP A 110 -9.00 -2.22 -3.50
N SER A 111 -9.77 -2.19 -2.41
CA SER A 111 -10.94 -1.32 -2.24
C SER A 111 -10.77 -0.53 -0.94
N LEU A 112 -10.19 0.66 -1.06
CA LEU A 112 -9.63 1.44 0.04
C LEU A 112 -10.49 2.66 0.33
N LEU A 113 -11.20 2.60 1.47
CA LEU A 113 -11.94 3.72 2.03
C LEU A 113 -11.01 4.52 2.97
N VAL A 114 -10.10 5.31 2.40
CA VAL A 114 -9.07 6.06 3.15
C VAL A 114 -9.24 7.56 3.01
N THR A 115 -8.68 8.33 3.95
CA THR A 115 -8.57 9.80 3.78
C THR A 115 -7.48 10.15 2.77
N ALA A 116 -6.34 9.45 2.83
CA ALA A 116 -5.22 9.66 1.93
C ALA A 116 -4.40 8.37 1.72
N LEU A 117 -3.85 8.23 0.52
CA LEU A 117 -2.84 7.25 0.13
C LEU A 117 -1.65 8.01 -0.47
N GLY A 118 -0.52 7.98 0.22
CA GLY A 118 0.72 8.64 -0.18
C GLY A 118 1.85 7.64 -0.35
N ILE A 119 2.56 7.75 -1.47
CA ILE A 119 3.83 7.06 -1.70
C ILE A 119 4.89 8.11 -2.04
N THR A 120 5.85 8.33 -1.15
CA THR A 120 6.88 9.36 -1.30
C THR A 120 8.27 8.76 -1.40
N ASN A 121 9.15 9.44 -2.13
CA ASN A 121 10.54 9.04 -2.32
C ASN A 121 10.67 7.57 -2.78
N TYR A 122 9.84 7.11 -3.72
CA TYR A 122 10.09 5.78 -4.32
C TYR A 122 11.11 5.92 -5.45
N GLY A 123 12.12 5.07 -5.50
CA GLY A 123 13.25 5.29 -6.40
C GLY A 123 14.31 4.20 -6.34
N GLY A 124 13.97 2.99 -6.77
CA GLY A 124 14.92 1.88 -6.89
C GLY A 124 14.67 1.03 -8.13
N GLY A 125 15.49 -0.01 -8.30
CA GLY A 125 15.45 -0.91 -9.46
C GLY A 125 14.31 -1.91 -9.37
N GLU A 126 13.06 -1.45 -9.28
CA GLU A 126 11.86 -2.28 -9.27
C GLU A 126 10.72 -1.59 -10.01
N TYR A 127 9.84 -2.36 -10.64
CA TYR A 127 8.62 -1.81 -11.21
C TYR A 127 7.68 -1.28 -10.13
N ALA A 128 6.91 -0.26 -10.47
CA ALA A 128 5.87 0.27 -9.62
C ALA A 128 4.49 0.05 -10.27
N TYR A 129 3.55 -0.50 -9.50
CA TYR A 129 2.23 -0.89 -9.99
C TYR A 129 1.13 -0.34 -9.07
N LEU A 130 0.19 0.41 -9.66
CA LEU A 130 -1.10 0.73 -9.07
C LEU A 130 -2.17 0.24 -10.04
N TYR A 131 -2.74 -0.95 -9.79
CA TYR A 131 -3.66 -1.62 -10.72
C TYR A 131 -5.02 -2.01 -10.13
N ASN A 132 -6.09 -1.72 -10.87
CA ASN A 132 -7.43 -2.24 -10.57
C ASN A 132 -7.94 -1.88 -9.16
N ASN A 133 -7.54 -0.72 -8.62
CA ASN A 133 -7.91 -0.30 -7.27
C ASN A 133 -9.12 0.64 -7.28
N GLN A 134 -9.89 0.62 -6.21
CA GLN A 134 -10.90 1.64 -5.90
C GLN A 134 -10.45 2.39 -4.65
N ILE A 135 -10.21 3.69 -4.77
CA ILE A 135 -9.64 4.52 -3.69
C ILE A 135 -10.52 5.75 -3.49
N THR A 136 -11.04 5.95 -2.28
CA THR A 136 -11.90 7.12 -1.99
C THR A 136 -11.17 8.34 -1.46
N GLY A 137 -9.89 8.19 -1.12
CA GLY A 137 -9.06 9.25 -0.55
C GLY A 137 -8.23 10.00 -1.59
N ASN A 138 -7.54 11.04 -1.14
CA ASN A 138 -6.53 11.70 -1.96
C ASN A 138 -5.38 10.72 -2.25
N VAL A 139 -4.87 10.73 -3.48
CA VAL A 139 -3.72 9.92 -3.88
C VAL A 139 -2.55 10.85 -4.23
N SER A 140 -1.39 10.60 -3.63
CA SER A 140 -0.13 11.25 -4.04
C SER A 140 0.96 10.20 -4.26
N ILE A 141 1.68 10.29 -5.37
CA ILE A 141 2.87 9.47 -5.63
C ILE A 141 4.00 10.39 -6.07
N THR A 142 5.15 10.29 -5.42
CA THR A 142 6.33 11.14 -5.66
C THR A 142 7.58 10.28 -5.77
N THR A 143 8.32 10.40 -6.87
CA THR A 143 9.60 9.72 -7.05
C THR A 143 10.70 10.35 -6.20
N ASP A 144 11.74 9.58 -5.89
CA ASP A 144 12.97 10.12 -5.32
C ASP A 144 13.70 10.99 -6.38
N PRO A 145 14.02 12.26 -6.09
CA PRO A 145 14.74 13.15 -7.03
C PRO A 145 16.15 12.68 -7.36
N SER A 146 16.76 11.88 -6.48
CA SER A 146 18.14 11.38 -6.64
C SER A 146 18.22 10.17 -7.57
N TYR A 147 17.07 9.62 -7.99
CA TYR A 147 17.03 8.36 -8.71
C TYR A 147 16.95 8.53 -10.23
N GLY A 148 17.97 8.00 -10.91
CA GLY A 148 18.26 8.24 -12.34
C GLY A 148 18.09 7.04 -13.28
N GLY A 149 17.48 5.92 -12.85
CA GLY A 149 17.55 4.67 -13.62
C GLY A 149 16.52 3.58 -13.29
N GLY A 150 15.28 3.97 -12.96
CA GLY A 150 14.24 3.04 -12.54
C GLY A 150 13.48 2.33 -13.65
N TYR A 151 12.87 1.20 -13.28
CA TYR A 151 11.83 0.60 -14.12
C TYR A 151 10.58 1.49 -14.14
N ALA A 152 9.72 1.24 -15.12
CA ALA A 152 8.53 2.06 -15.34
C ALA A 152 7.51 1.93 -14.20
N THR A 153 6.82 3.03 -13.94
CA THR A 153 5.64 3.09 -13.09
C THR A 153 4.40 2.93 -13.94
N TYR A 154 3.55 1.97 -13.59
CA TYR A 154 2.32 1.70 -14.30
C TYR A 154 1.10 1.96 -13.42
N ILE A 155 0.19 2.77 -13.95
CA ILE A 155 -1.04 3.17 -13.28
C ILE A 155 -2.20 2.86 -14.20
N ARG A 156 -2.97 1.80 -13.89
CA ARG A 156 -3.97 1.25 -14.81
C ARG A 156 -5.25 0.84 -14.08
N ASN A 157 -6.40 1.14 -14.69
CA ASN A 157 -7.72 0.67 -14.24
C ASN A 157 -8.07 1.01 -12.79
N ASN A 158 -7.58 2.12 -12.26
CA ASN A 158 -7.97 2.58 -10.93
C ASN A 158 -9.14 3.55 -11.01
N THR A 159 -10.02 3.47 -10.03
CA THR A 159 -11.03 4.49 -9.73
C THR A 159 -10.58 5.25 -8.49
N VAL A 160 -10.27 6.53 -8.63
CA VAL A 160 -9.96 7.42 -7.51
C VAL A 160 -11.02 8.52 -7.46
N THR A 161 -11.68 8.70 -6.31
CA THR A 161 -12.80 9.66 -6.19
C THR A 161 -12.41 11.04 -5.68
N ARG A 162 -11.14 11.24 -5.30
CA ARG A 162 -10.59 12.51 -4.81
C ARG A 162 -9.32 12.89 -5.58
N ASN A 163 -8.65 13.95 -5.12
CA ASN A 163 -7.48 14.51 -5.80
C ASN A 163 -6.39 13.46 -5.99
N THR A 164 -5.82 13.43 -7.20
CA THR A 164 -4.71 12.56 -7.55
C THR A 164 -3.55 13.41 -8.05
N VAL A 165 -2.37 13.26 -7.45
CA VAL A 165 -1.15 14.00 -7.79
C VAL A 165 -0.01 13.02 -8.03
N PHE A 166 0.70 13.21 -9.13
CA PHE A 166 1.91 12.45 -9.46
C PHE A 166 3.06 13.43 -9.69
N ASN A 167 4.07 13.36 -8.84
CA ASN A 167 5.30 14.15 -8.96
C ASN A 167 6.43 13.23 -9.43
N VAL A 168 7.07 13.61 -10.53
CA VAL A 168 8.17 12.87 -11.13
C VAL A 168 9.42 13.74 -10.99
N ASP A 169 10.01 13.70 -9.80
CA ASP A 169 11.15 14.53 -9.42
C ASP A 169 12.48 13.90 -9.87
N GLY A 170 12.52 12.57 -10.00
CA GLY A 170 13.60 11.80 -10.65
C GLY A 170 13.34 11.47 -12.13
N SER A 171 14.09 10.54 -12.72
CA SER A 171 14.01 10.23 -14.17
C SER A 171 13.12 9.02 -14.52
N ASN A 172 12.24 8.57 -13.63
CA ASN A 172 11.40 7.39 -13.84
C ASN A 172 10.32 7.60 -14.92
N ASN A 173 10.10 6.59 -15.75
CA ASN A 173 9.04 6.61 -16.76
C ASN A 173 7.66 6.32 -16.14
N PHE A 174 6.64 7.11 -16.49
CA PHE A 174 5.24 6.87 -16.09
C PHE A 174 4.38 6.45 -17.29
N LEU A 175 3.79 5.27 -17.20
CA LEU A 175 2.91 4.70 -18.22
C LEU A 175 1.49 4.57 -17.65
N LYS A 176 0.60 5.46 -18.08
CA LYS A 176 -0.77 5.61 -17.53
C LYS A 176 -1.87 5.12 -18.48
N ALA A 177 -2.89 4.46 -17.91
CA ALA A 177 -4.20 4.25 -18.53
C ALA A 177 -5.27 4.46 -17.45
N ILE A 178 -5.73 5.70 -17.29
CA ILE A 178 -6.73 6.11 -16.29
C ILE A 178 -7.99 6.59 -17.00
N LEU A 179 -9.16 6.07 -16.60
CA LEU A 179 -10.46 6.65 -16.91
C LEU A 179 -10.79 7.68 -15.83
N TRP A 180 -10.84 8.97 -16.19
CA TRP A 180 -11.29 10.00 -15.27
C TRP A 180 -12.81 9.92 -15.16
N ALA A 181 -13.33 9.59 -13.97
CA ALA A 181 -14.68 10.05 -13.63
C ALA A 181 -14.57 11.57 -13.43
N ILE A 182 -14.73 12.34 -14.50
CA ILE A 182 -14.93 13.78 -14.40
C ILE A 182 -16.18 13.94 -13.52
N PRO A 183 -16.12 14.63 -12.37
CA PRO A 183 -17.35 15.02 -11.69
C PRO A 183 -18.12 15.87 -12.70
N THR A 184 -19.25 15.36 -13.18
CA THR A 184 -20.21 16.20 -13.90
C THR A 184 -20.46 17.40 -12.98
N MET A 185 -19.98 18.58 -13.39
CA MET A 185 -20.44 19.81 -12.75
C MET A 185 -21.94 19.82 -12.98
N ALA A 186 -22.70 19.66 -11.90
CA ALA A 186 -24.11 19.98 -11.92
C ALA A 186 -24.18 21.49 -12.21
N THR A 187 -24.60 21.84 -13.42
CA THR A 187 -25.08 23.17 -13.79
C THR A 187 -26.39 23.44 -13.07
#